data_AF-A0A7Y5U1R4-F1
#
_entry.id   AF-A0A7Y5U1R4-F1
#
_cell.length_a   1.000
_cell.length_b   1.000
_cell.length_c   1.000
_cell.angle_alpha   90.00
_cell.angle_beta   90.00
_cell.angle_gamma   90.00
#
_symmetry.space_group_name_H-M   'P 1'
#
loop_
_entity.id
_entity.type
_entity.pdbx_description
1 polymer ?
#
loop_
_entity_poly.entity_id
_entity_poly.type
_entity_poly.pdbx_seq_one_letter_code
_entity_poly.pdbx_strand_id
1 'polypeptide(L)'
;IADGVPADRVALVAEAAVDLPPGHYEVRAISDDGVRVWMDDERIIDRWTPHESAIDTARITGGRRRFKVAYYEIGGFAELRFEILRR
;
A
#
# COMPACT_ATOMS: atom_id res chain seq x y z
N ILE A 1 -6.21 -13.10 7.90
CA ILE A 1 -4.78 -13.22 8.26
C ILE A 1 -4.45 -14.71 8.26
N ALA A 2 -3.24 -15.12 7.84
CA ALA A 2 -2.85 -16.54 7.78
C ALA A 2 -2.76 -17.18 9.18
N ASP A 3 -2.90 -18.49 9.26
CA ASP A 3 -2.77 -19.24 10.51
C ASP A 3 -1.39 -19.01 11.15
N GLY A 4 -1.37 -18.81 12.46
CA GLY A 4 -0.14 -18.58 13.23
C GLY A 4 0.37 -17.14 13.22
N VAL A 5 -0.30 -16.22 12.51
CA VAL A 5 0.02 -14.79 12.59
C VAL A 5 -0.80 -14.14 13.72
N PRO A 6 -0.16 -13.36 14.61
CA PRO A 6 -0.87 -12.62 15.65
C PRO A 6 -1.92 -11.65 15.08
N ALA A 7 -2.96 -11.36 15.87
CA ALA A 7 -3.96 -10.37 15.51
C ALA A 7 -3.37 -8.95 15.47
N ASP A 8 -2.50 -8.64 16.43
CA ASP A 8 -1.86 -7.33 16.60
C ASP A 8 -0.33 -7.43 16.46
N ARG A 9 0.35 -6.29 16.29
CA ARG A 9 1.82 -6.21 16.20
C ARG A 9 2.38 -7.04 15.05
N VAL A 10 1.71 -6.98 13.91
CA VAL A 10 2.09 -7.64 12.67
C VAL A 10 2.59 -6.61 11.68
N ALA A 11 3.53 -7.01 10.83
CA ALA A 11 3.95 -6.22 9.69
C ALA A 11 4.04 -7.13 8.46
N LEU A 12 3.84 -6.53 7.29
CA LEU A 12 3.98 -7.21 6.02
C LEU A 12 4.71 -6.33 5.01
N VAL A 13 5.36 -7.01 4.06
CA VAL A 13 5.89 -6.41 2.85
C VAL A 13 5.39 -7.21 1.66
N ALA A 14 4.74 -6.54 0.71
CA ALA A 14 4.32 -7.11 -0.55
C ALA A 14 5.08 -6.42 -1.69
N GLU A 15 5.55 -7.20 -2.66
CA GLU A 15 6.27 -6.72 -3.83
C GLU A 15 5.65 -7.32 -5.10
N ALA A 16 5.46 -6.50 -6.13
CA ALA A 16 4.88 -6.93 -7.41
C ALA A 16 5.42 -6.09 -8.57
N ALA A 17 5.59 -6.72 -9.73
CA ALA A 17 5.79 -6.01 -10.99
C ALA A 17 4.49 -6.06 -11.80
N VAL A 18 4.05 -4.91 -12.31
CA VAL A 18 2.80 -4.77 -13.05
C VAL A 18 3.07 -4.04 -14.37
N ASP A 19 2.54 -4.59 -15.46
CA ASP A 19 2.54 -3.92 -16.77
C ASP A 19 1.20 -3.19 -16.97
N LEU A 20 1.21 -1.87 -16.81
CA LEU A 20 0.04 -1.03 -17.00
C LEU A 20 0.02 -0.49 -18.44
N PRO A 21 -1.11 -0.57 -19.17
CA PRO A 21 -1.25 0.12 -20.45
C PRO A 21 -0.94 1.62 -20.33
N PRO A 22 -0.52 2.29 -21.43
CA PRO A 22 -0.34 3.74 -21.42
C PRO A 22 -1.60 4.47 -20.93
N GLY A 23 -1.42 5.41 -20.01
CA GLY A 23 -2.52 6.15 -19.40
C GLY A 23 -2.16 6.78 -18.06
N HIS A 24 -3.13 7.47 -17.47
CA HIS A 24 -3.04 8.03 -16.13
C HIS A 24 -3.75 7.12 -15.14
N TYR A 25 -3.14 6.95 -13.98
CA TYR A 25 -3.67 6.13 -12.90
C TYR A 25 -3.52 6.85 -11.56
N GLU A 26 -4.26 6.35 -10.58
CA GLU A 26 -4.06 6.68 -9.18
C GLU A 26 -3.79 5.39 -8.41
N VAL A 27 -2.70 5.38 -7.65
CA VAL A 27 -2.48 4.43 -6.57
C VAL A 27 -3.29 4.92 -5.37
N ARG A 28 -4.07 4.03 -4.76
CA ARG A 28 -4.80 4.25 -3.53
C ARG A 28 -4.41 3.21 -2.49
N ALA A 29 -4.01 3.67 -1.31
CA ALA A 29 -3.83 2.85 -0.13
C ALA A 29 -4.93 3.20 0.89
N ILE A 30 -5.56 2.19 1.47
CA ILE A 30 -6.40 2.33 2.67
C ILE A 30 -5.71 1.56 3.79
N SER A 31 -5.39 2.21 4.90
CA SER A 31 -4.65 1.56 5.99
C SER A 31 -5.10 1.98 7.38
N ASP A 32 -5.04 1.01 8.29
CA ASP A 32 -5.12 1.11 9.74
C ASP A 32 -4.23 -0.03 10.27
N ASP A 33 -3.03 0.16 10.83
CA ASP A 33 -2.25 1.39 11.01
C ASP A 33 -1.44 1.83 9.76
N GLY A 34 -0.09 1.76 9.82
CA GLY A 34 0.83 2.51 8.99
C GLY A 34 1.10 1.88 7.63
N VAL A 35 1.24 2.70 6.58
CA VAL A 35 1.55 2.24 5.21
C VAL A 35 2.62 3.07 4.53
N ARG A 36 3.43 2.39 3.71
CA ARG A 36 4.31 3.01 2.70
C ARG A 36 4.18 2.27 1.39
N VAL A 37 4.20 3.05 0.30
CA VAL A 37 4.20 2.52 -1.06
C VAL A 37 5.38 3.09 -1.83
N TRP A 38 6.11 2.22 -2.52
CA TRP A 38 7.11 2.59 -3.50
C TRP A 38 6.68 2.17 -4.90
N MET A 39 7.02 2.98 -5.89
CA MET A 39 6.94 2.68 -7.31
C MET A 39 8.32 2.92 -7.93
N ASP A 40 8.90 1.91 -8.57
CA ASP A 40 10.22 1.98 -9.20
C ASP A 40 11.29 2.53 -8.24
N ASP A 41 11.27 2.03 -6.99
CA ASP A 41 12.16 2.40 -5.89
C ASP A 41 11.97 3.84 -5.34
N GLU A 42 11.06 4.62 -5.91
CA GLU A 42 10.62 5.92 -5.40
C GLU A 42 9.43 5.76 -4.44
N ARG A 43 9.51 6.38 -3.26
CA ARG A 43 8.42 6.36 -2.27
C ARG A 43 7.32 7.34 -2.66
N ILE A 44 6.18 6.82 -3.08
CA ILE A 44 5.03 7.60 -3.56
C ILE A 44 3.94 7.83 -2.50
N ILE A 45 3.89 6.99 -1.45
CA ILE A 45 3.04 7.17 -0.26
C ILE A 45 3.88 6.92 0.98
N ASP A 46 3.79 7.79 1.99
CA ASP A 46 4.48 7.67 3.28
C ASP A 46 3.60 8.11 4.44
N ARG A 47 2.78 7.18 4.95
CA ARG A 47 1.91 7.36 6.11
C ARG A 47 2.35 6.40 7.23
N TRP A 48 3.55 6.64 7.76
CA TRP A 48 4.22 5.73 8.70
C TRP A 48 4.09 6.13 10.18
N THR A 49 2.88 6.54 10.57
CA THR A 49 2.51 6.81 11.95
C THR A 49 1.25 6.03 12.27
N PRO A 50 1.00 5.61 13.53
CA PRO A 50 -0.26 4.96 13.89
C PRO A 50 -1.45 5.87 13.56
N HIS A 51 -2.51 5.28 13.00
CA HIS A 51 -3.71 6.01 12.61
C HIS A 51 -4.86 5.03 12.35
N GLU A 52 -6.08 5.47 12.65
CA GLU A 52 -7.30 4.78 12.22
C GLU A 52 -7.42 4.79 10.68
N SER A 53 -8.26 3.92 10.12
CA SER A 53 -8.51 3.78 8.67
C SER A 53 -8.52 5.12 7.91
N ALA A 54 -7.49 5.30 7.08
CA ALA A 54 -7.30 6.49 6.24
C ALA A 54 -7.00 6.11 4.79
N ILE A 55 -7.29 7.04 3.87
CA ILE A 55 -7.02 6.89 2.44
C ILE A 55 -5.85 7.80 2.06
N ASP A 56 -4.78 7.23 1.52
CA ASP A 56 -3.66 7.95 0.92
C ASP A 56 -3.58 7.63 -0.58
N THR A 57 -3.28 8.63 -1.41
CA THR A 57 -3.24 8.47 -2.87
C THR A 57 -2.00 9.09 -3.51
N ALA A 58 -1.62 8.53 -4.67
CA ALA A 58 -0.55 9.07 -5.51
C ALA A 58 -0.90 8.93 -7.00
N ARG A 59 -0.65 9.98 -7.78
CA ARG A 59 -0.84 9.95 -9.24
C ARG A 59 0.37 9.30 -9.90
N ILE A 60 0.11 8.40 -10.84
CA ILE A 60 1.14 7.72 -11.61
C ILE A 60 0.78 7.68 -13.10
N THR A 61 1.76 7.28 -13.92
CA THR A 61 1.54 6.95 -15.33
C THR A 61 1.74 5.47 -15.58
N GLY A 62 1.09 4.97 -16.63
CA GLY A 62 1.26 3.60 -17.10
C GLY A 62 2.70 3.24 -17.49
N GLY A 63 2.87 2.01 -17.94
CA GLY A 63 4.17 1.39 -18.17
C GLY A 63 4.44 0.24 -17.21
N ARG A 64 5.60 -0.40 -17.37
CA ARG A 64 6.08 -1.43 -16.46
C ARG A 64 6.54 -0.80 -15.16
N ARG A 65 5.89 -1.13 -14.05
CA ARG A 65 6.14 -0.58 -12.71
C ARG A 65 6.45 -1.68 -11.73
N ARG A 66 7.43 -1.46 -10.84
CA ARG A 66 7.63 -2.28 -9.63
C ARG A 66 7.00 -1.57 -8.45
N PHE A 67 6.11 -2.25 -7.74
CA PHE A 67 5.53 -1.77 -6.50
C PHE A 67 6.07 -2.53 -5.31
N LYS A 68 6.30 -1.80 -4.22
CA LYS A 68 6.49 -2.35 -2.88
C LYS A 68 5.48 -1.70 -1.95
N VAL A 69 4.81 -2.48 -1.13
CA VAL A 69 3.91 -1.99 -0.07
C VAL A 69 4.43 -2.52 1.25
N ALA A 70 4.77 -1.64 2.17
CA ALA A 70 5.04 -1.99 3.56
C ALA A 70 3.86 -1.52 4.41
N TYR A 71 3.41 -2.38 5.30
CA TYR A 71 2.32 -2.09 6.23
C TYR A 71 2.65 -2.65 7.60
N TYR A 72 2.18 -1.97 8.64
CA TYR A 72 2.17 -2.52 9.99
C TYR A 72 0.84 -2.26 10.69
N GLU A 73 0.54 -3.14 11.64
CA GLU A 73 -0.57 -3.05 12.58
C GLU A 73 -0.01 -3.12 14.00
N ILE A 74 -0.36 -2.17 14.86
CA ILE A 74 0.07 -2.19 16.28
C ILE A 74 -0.99 -2.83 17.16
N GLY A 75 -2.26 -2.55 16.89
CA GLY A 75 -3.41 -3.25 17.46
C GLY A 75 -4.70 -2.45 17.35
N GLY A 76 -5.84 -3.13 17.44
CA GLY A 76 -7.15 -2.52 17.17
C GLY A 76 -7.76 -3.10 15.91
N PHE A 77 -8.29 -2.23 15.04
CA PHE A 77 -8.83 -2.65 13.75
C PHE A 77 -7.73 -2.65 12.69
N ALA A 78 -7.43 -3.81 12.13
CA ALA A 78 -6.48 -3.91 11.04
C ALA A 78 -7.17 -3.73 9.68
N GLU A 79 -6.71 -2.78 8.87
CA GLU A 79 -7.12 -2.63 7.48
C GLU A 79 -5.90 -2.38 6.58
N LEU A 80 -5.87 -3.08 5.44
CA LEU A 80 -4.96 -2.78 4.34
C LEU A 80 -5.66 -3.05 3.02
N ARG A 81 -5.74 -2.03 2.15
CA ARG A 81 -6.10 -2.17 0.75
C ARG A 81 -5.10 -1.42 -0.11
N PHE A 82 -4.69 -2.02 -1.21
CA PHE A 82 -3.84 -1.41 -2.23
C PHE A 82 -4.52 -1.56 -3.58
N GLU A 83 -4.76 -0.45 -4.26
CA GLU A 83 -5.50 -0.39 -5.51
C GLU A 83 -4.79 0.49 -6.52
N ILE A 84 -4.82 0.08 -7.80
CA ILE A 84 -4.38 0.89 -8.94
C ILE A 84 -5.61 1.18 -9.79
N LEU A 85 -6.04 2.43 -9.80
CA LEU A 85 -7.27 2.87 -10.44
C LEU A 85 -6.94 3.62 -11.73
N ARG A 86 -7.56 3.22 -12.84
CA ARG A 86 -7.46 3.99 -14.09
C ARG A 86 -8.25 5.30 -13.93
N ARG A 87 -7.65 6.40 -14.39
CA ARG A 87 -8.31 7.72 -14.47
C ARG A 87 -8.90 7.97 -15.85
#